data_AF-A0A8J5ZXT8-F1
#
_entry.id   AF-A0A8J5ZXT8-F1
#
_cell.length_a   1.000
_cell.length_b   1.000
_cell.length_c   1.000
_cell.angle_alpha   90.00
_cell.angle_beta   90.00
_cell.angle_gamma   90.00
#
_symmetry.space_group_name_H-M   'P 1'
#
loop_
_entity.id
_entity.type
_entity.pdbx_description
1 polymer ?
#
loop_
_entity_poly.entity_id
_entity_poly.type
_entity_poly.pdbx_seq_one_letter_code
_entity_poly.pdbx_strand_id
1 'polypeptide(L)'
;VEEEEPTGYIRYEKFLPVMTQVLMEKRYRPIPEDVLLRAFEALDPDKLGFIPKEELIKFMTEEGEPFSQEEMEEMLSAAIGPESTSINYKEYIAMMVIDEN
;
A
#
# COMPACT_ATOMS: atom_id res chain seq x y z
N VAL A 1 20.40 -26.60 18.19
CA VAL A 1 20.07 -25.96 16.90
C VAL A 1 20.70 -24.59 16.99
N GLU A 2 21.79 -24.36 16.26
CA GLU A 2 22.44 -23.05 16.23
C GLU A 2 21.44 -22.06 15.61
N GLU A 3 21.06 -21.03 16.36
CA GLU A 3 20.29 -19.93 15.80
C GLU A 3 21.22 -19.18 14.85
N GLU A 4 20.89 -19.20 13.55
CA GLU A 4 21.63 -18.44 12.55
C GLU A 4 21.54 -16.95 12.87
N GLU A 5 22.68 -16.26 12.86
CA GLU A 5 22.72 -14.81 13.07
C GLU A 5 21.81 -14.08 12.05
N PRO A 6 21.12 -13.00 12.48
CA PRO A 6 20.25 -12.24 11.59
C PRO A 6 21.08 -11.54 10.52
N THR A 7 21.05 -12.09 9.31
CA THR A 7 21.80 -11.56 8.15
C THR A 7 21.07 -10.42 7.43
N GLY A 8 19.83 -10.11 7.82
CA GLY A 8 18.93 -9.21 7.09
C GLY A 8 18.31 -9.83 5.83
N TYR A 9 18.72 -11.06 5.47
CA TYR A 9 18.21 -11.78 4.29
C TYR A 9 17.71 -13.17 4.70
N ILE A 10 16.62 -13.62 4.06
CA ILE A 10 16.06 -14.96 4.28
C ILE A 10 16.31 -15.80 3.04
N ARG A 11 16.87 -17.01 3.22
CA ARG A 11 17.05 -17.96 2.12
C ARG A 11 15.70 -18.45 1.62
N TYR A 12 15.54 -18.58 0.31
CA TYR A 12 14.27 -18.94 -0.32
C TYR A 12 13.69 -20.25 0.24
N GLU A 13 14.54 -21.23 0.52
CA GLU A 13 14.17 -22.54 1.07
C GLU A 13 13.56 -22.44 2.48
N LYS A 14 13.91 -21.40 3.24
CA LYS A 14 13.30 -21.09 4.54
C LYS A 14 12.05 -20.22 4.39
N PHE A 15 12.07 -19.28 3.45
CA PHE A 15 10.95 -18.37 3.19
C PHE A 15 9.73 -19.10 2.64
N LEU A 16 9.91 -19.95 1.63
CA LEU A 16 8.83 -20.62 0.90
C LEU A 16 7.85 -21.40 1.81
N PRO A 17 8.30 -22.29 2.72
CA PRO A 17 7.37 -23.03 3.56
C PRO A 17 6.58 -22.11 4.50
N VAL A 18 7.22 -21.09 5.06
CA VAL A 18 6.57 -20.11 5.96
C VAL A 18 5.55 -19.30 5.19
N MET A 19 5.92 -18.74 4.04
CA MET A 19 5.01 -17.92 3.24
C MET A 19 3.85 -18.75 2.68
N THR A 20 4.10 -20.00 2.29
CA THR A 20 3.03 -20.92 1.86
C THR A 20 2.01 -21.12 2.98
N GLN A 21 2.47 -21.37 4.21
CA GLN A 21 1.59 -21.50 5.37
C GLN A 21 0.81 -20.20 5.64
N VAL A 22 1.48 -19.04 5.59
CA VAL A 22 0.85 -17.73 5.77
C VAL A 22 -0.27 -17.49 4.76
N LEU A 23 -0.04 -17.84 3.49
CA LEU A 23 -1.02 -17.72 2.41
C LEU A 23 -2.19 -18.70 2.59
N MET A 24 -1.90 -19.96 2.93
CA MET A 24 -2.94 -20.98 3.19
C MET A 24 -3.81 -20.62 4.40
N GLU A 25 -3.22 -20.08 5.46
CA GLU A 25 -3.92 -19.62 6.66
C GLU A 25 -4.62 -18.27 6.48
N LYS A 26 -4.44 -17.60 5.32
CA LYS A 26 -4.98 -16.26 5.03
C LYS A 26 -4.68 -15.25 6.16
N ARG A 27 -3.47 -15.29 6.75
CA ARG A 27 -3.12 -14.47 7.93
C ARG A 27 -3.06 -12.97 7.64
N TYR A 28 -2.77 -12.61 6.39
CA TYR A 28 -2.69 -11.22 5.91
C TYR A 28 -3.64 -11.06 4.72
N ARG A 29 -4.95 -11.16 4.97
CA ARG A 29 -5.93 -10.88 3.93
C ARG A 29 -5.79 -9.44 3.46
N PRO A 30 -5.93 -9.18 2.15
CA PRO A 30 -6.03 -7.82 1.64
C PRO A 30 -7.09 -7.03 2.40
N ILE A 31 -6.84 -5.74 2.57
CA ILE A 31 -7.84 -4.84 3.14
C ILE A 31 -9.04 -4.81 2.18
N PRO A 32 -10.29 -4.96 2.67
CA PRO A 32 -11.47 -4.87 1.82
C PRO A 32 -11.53 -3.55 1.04
N GLU A 33 -11.98 -3.63 -0.21
CA GLU A 33 -12.08 -2.48 -1.12
C GLU A 33 -12.90 -1.32 -0.50
N ASP A 34 -14.00 -1.64 0.19
CA ASP A 34 -14.87 -0.64 0.82
C ASP A 34 -14.20 0.09 1.99
N VAL A 35 -13.24 -0.55 2.65
CA VAL A 35 -12.46 0.05 3.72
C VAL A 35 -11.42 0.99 3.13
N LEU A 36 -10.73 0.58 2.07
CA LEU A 36 -9.79 1.42 1.34
C LEU A 36 -10.49 2.65 0.74
N LEU A 37 -11.64 2.44 0.11
CA LEU A 37 -12.44 3.52 -0.48
C LEU A 37 -12.81 4.56 0.57
N ARG A 38 -13.32 4.13 1.72
CA ARG A 38 -13.67 5.04 2.81
C ARG A 38 -12.46 5.81 3.36
N ALA A 39 -11.27 5.19 3.37
CA ALA A 39 -10.05 5.85 3.81
C ALA A 39 -9.66 6.99 2.86
N PHE A 40 -9.72 6.77 1.54
CA PHE A 40 -9.44 7.82 0.56
C PHE A 40 -10.55 8.88 0.50
N GLU A 41 -11.82 8.51 0.64
CA GLU A 41 -12.93 9.48 0.73
C GLU A 41 -12.79 10.41 1.94
N ALA A 42 -12.12 9.99 3.02
CA ALA A 42 -11.84 10.86 4.16
C ALA A 42 -10.83 11.99 3.82
N LEU A 43 -10.01 11.80 2.77
CA LEU A 43 -9.05 12.78 2.25
C LEU A 43 -9.66 13.66 1.13
N ASP A 44 -10.84 13.30 0.61
CA ASP A 44 -11.57 13.98 -0.46
C ASP A 44 -12.93 14.48 0.06
N PRO A 45 -12.96 15.56 0.87
CA PRO A 45 -14.18 16.04 1.52
C PRO A 45 -15.27 16.46 0.52
N ASP A 46 -14.85 16.91 -0.67
CA ASP A 46 -15.72 17.35 -1.76
C ASP A 46 -16.21 16.18 -2.64
N LYS A 47 -15.70 14.96 -2.40
CA LYS A 47 -16.04 13.73 -3.14
C LYS A 47 -15.85 13.86 -4.64
N LEU A 48 -14.76 14.50 -5.05
CA LEU A 48 -14.39 14.72 -6.44
C LEU A 48 -14.00 13.41 -7.15
N GLY A 49 -13.62 12.37 -6.40
CA GLY A 49 -13.15 11.10 -6.95
C GLY A 49 -11.64 11.05 -7.19
N PHE A 50 -10.93 12.14 -6.86
CA PHE A 50 -9.49 12.25 -7.00
C PHE A 50 -8.91 13.16 -5.91
N ILE A 51 -7.64 12.91 -5.56
CA ILE A 51 -6.91 13.70 -4.57
C ILE A 51 -5.70 14.35 -5.26
N PRO A 52 -5.53 15.69 -5.17
CA PRO A 52 -4.34 16.36 -5.68
C PRO A 52 -3.06 15.80 -5.05
N LYS A 53 -2.00 15.70 -5.85
CA LYS A 53 -0.69 15.21 -5.37
C LYS A 53 -0.20 15.97 -4.13
N GLU A 54 -0.34 17.28 -4.14
CA GLU A 54 0.13 18.16 -3.08
C GLU A 54 -0.61 17.91 -1.76
N GLU A 55 -1.92 17.64 -1.83
CA GLU A 55 -2.73 17.31 -0.65
C GLU A 55 -2.36 15.93 -0.10
N LEU A 56 -2.16 14.94 -0.96
CA LEU A 56 -1.72 13.62 -0.53
C LEU A 56 -0.38 13.68 0.19
N ILE A 57 0.61 14.38 -0.38
CA ILE A 57 1.92 14.58 0.26
C ILE A 57 1.72 15.17 1.64
N LYS A 58 0.95 16.25 1.73
CA LYS A 58 0.67 16.91 3.00
C LYS A 58 0.10 15.93 4.03
N PHE A 59 -0.95 15.18 3.68
CA PHE A 59 -1.56 14.23 4.60
C PHE A 59 -0.58 13.11 5.03
N MET A 60 0.20 12.57 4.09
CA MET A 60 1.10 11.43 4.38
C MET A 60 2.38 11.83 5.12
N THR A 61 2.76 13.11 5.10
CA THR A 61 3.95 13.61 5.83
C THR A 61 3.62 14.38 7.11
N GLU A 62 2.39 14.84 7.29
CA GLU A 62 2.00 15.65 8.47
C GLU A 62 1.13 14.88 9.47
N GLU A 63 0.38 13.86 9.04
CA GLU A 63 -0.57 13.14 9.89
C GLU A 63 -0.08 11.72 10.22
N GLY A 64 -0.29 11.28 11.47
CA GLY A 64 0.02 9.92 11.91
C GLY A 64 1.51 9.61 12.00
N GLU A 65 1.93 8.49 11.40
CA GLU A 65 3.33 8.13 11.22
C GLU A 65 3.78 8.66 9.85
N PRO A 66 4.57 9.75 9.83
CA PRO A 66 4.87 10.45 8.59
C PRO A 66 5.78 9.60 7.71
N PHE A 67 5.44 9.56 6.42
CA PHE A 67 6.25 8.87 5.43
C PHE A 67 7.60 9.57 5.28
N SER A 68 8.65 8.78 5.08
CA SER A 68 9.92 9.29 4.59
C SER A 68 9.76 9.78 3.14
N GLN A 69 10.73 10.59 2.71
CA GLN A 69 10.75 11.12 1.34
C GLN A 69 10.76 9.99 0.29
N GLU A 70 11.50 8.91 0.57
CA GLU A 70 11.61 7.73 -0.30
C GLU A 70 10.27 6.99 -0.39
N GLU A 71 9.62 6.71 0.74
CA GLU A 71 8.30 6.06 0.77
C GLU A 71 7.22 6.89 0.06
N MET A 72 7.27 8.22 0.20
CA MET A 72 6.35 9.12 -0.49
C MET A 72 6.58 9.10 -2.01
N GLU A 73 7.83 9.11 -2.46
CA GLU A 73 8.17 9.01 -3.88
C GLU A 73 7.73 7.68 -4.48
N GLU A 74 7.96 6.57 -3.78
CA GLU A 74 7.50 5.25 -4.20
C GLU A 74 5.97 5.21 -4.33
N MET A 75 5.24 5.68 -3.32
CA MET A 75 3.78 5.73 -3.34
C MET A 75 3.25 6.54 -4.54
N LEU A 76 3.81 7.74 -4.77
CA LEU A 76 3.39 8.61 -5.88
C LEU A 76 3.68 7.98 -7.24
N SER A 77 4.83 7.31 -7.38
CA SER A 77 5.20 6.64 -8.63
C SER A 77 4.27 5.48 -8.99
N ALA A 78 3.71 4.82 -7.98
CA ALA A 78 2.74 3.74 -8.17
C ALA A 78 1.32 4.27 -8.41
N ALA A 79 0.96 5.40 -7.79
CA ALA A 79 -0.42 5.88 -7.76
C ALA A 79 -0.75 6.96 -8.79
N ILE A 80 0.24 7.70 -9.29
CA ILE A 80 0.04 8.81 -10.23
C ILE A 80 0.68 8.46 -11.58
N GLY A 81 -0.13 8.42 -12.63
CA GLY A 81 0.37 8.27 -14.00
C GLY A 81 1.27 9.43 -14.42
N PRO A 82 2.19 9.25 -15.39
CA PRO A 82 3.23 10.23 -15.73
C PRO A 82 2.69 11.60 -16.18
N GLU A 83 1.45 11.68 -16.66
CA GLU A 83 0.80 12.91 -17.10
C GLU A 83 -0.28 13.41 -16.13
N SER A 84 -0.50 12.70 -15.01
CA SER A 84 -1.49 13.09 -14.00
C SER A 84 -0.86 13.92 -12.89
N THR A 85 -1.62 14.86 -12.35
CA THR A 85 -1.27 15.65 -11.16
C THR A 85 -2.11 15.27 -9.94
N SER A 86 -2.97 14.26 -10.08
CA SER A 86 -3.84 13.77 -9.02
C SER A 86 -3.93 12.24 -9.04
N ILE A 87 -4.24 11.66 -7.87
CA ILE A 87 -4.59 10.25 -7.73
C ILE A 87 -6.09 10.09 -8.01
N ASN A 88 -6.44 9.20 -8.93
CA ASN A 88 -7.77 8.60 -8.96
C ASN A 88 -7.76 7.40 -8.00
N TYR A 89 -8.31 7.58 -6.80
CA TYR A 89 -8.19 6.57 -5.76
C TYR A 89 -8.98 5.30 -6.08
N LYS A 90 -10.05 5.36 -6.89
CA LYS A 90 -10.78 4.15 -7.30
C LYS A 90 -9.95 3.26 -8.21
N GLU A 91 -9.26 3.85 -9.18
CA GLU A 91 -8.32 3.14 -10.05
C GLU A 91 -7.13 2.61 -9.25
N TYR A 92 -6.60 3.41 -8.32
CA TYR A 92 -5.51 2.99 -7.46
C TYR A 92 -5.88 1.82 -6.55
N ILE A 93 -7.07 1.85 -5.92
CA ILE A 93 -7.58 0.75 -5.11
C ILE A 93 -7.76 -0.51 -5.96
N ALA A 94 -8.29 -0.38 -7.18
CA ALA A 94 -8.45 -1.51 -8.09
C ALA A 94 -7.12 -2.21 -8.42
N MET A 95 -5.99 -1.49 -8.38
CA MET A 95 -4.65 -2.08 -8.51
C MET A 95 -4.13 -2.76 -7.22
N MET A 96 -4.65 -2.36 -6.05
CA MET A 96 -4.24 -2.92 -4.75
C MET A 96 -5.04 -4.17 -4.37
N VAL A 97 -6.25 -4.34 -4.92
CA VAL A 97 -7.05 -5.55 -4.72
C VAL A 97 -6.64 -6.61 -5.73
N ILE A 98 -6.38 -7.82 -5.24
CA ILE A 98 -6.16 -8.99 -6.11
C ILE A 98 -7.53 -9.52 -6.49
N ASP A 99 -7.80 -9.60 -7.78
CA ASP A 99 -9.01 -10.25 -8.31
C ASP A 99 -8.97 -11.74 -7.92
N GLU A 100 -9.85 -12.18 -7.02
CA GLU A 100 -10.06 -13.60 -6.72
C GLU A 100 -10.85 -14.23 -7.89
N ASN A 101 -10.22 -14.41 -9.06
CA ASN A 101 -10.76 -15.21 -10.16
C ASN A 101 -10.25 -16.66 -10.13
#